data_AF-F0W4I4-F1
#
_entry.id   AF-F0W4I4-F1
#
_cell.length_a   1.000
_cell.length_b   1.000
_cell.length_c   1.000
_cell.angle_alpha   90.00
_cell.angle_beta   90.00
_cell.angle_gamma   90.00
#
_symmetry.space_group_name_H-M   'P 1'
#
loop_
_entity.id
_entity.type
_entity.pdbx_description
1 polymer ?
#
loop_
_entity_poly.entity_id
_entity_poly.type
_entity_poly.pdbx_seq_one_letter_code
_entity_poly.pdbx_strand_id
1 'polypeptide(L)'
;MDNVCYEGHERSGSTDVVLTVPVTVDGNVEDLRLFEGESYEDAATAFARTNGLMNLKDPNKAQQIIQQLSSLLKERALGLQSSEPTLDDNVSERTVQLTIPLTIDGSSTQLVKYKEENAEHAVTRFFSSFSLTEDTQAQLVPQLLSLIQTRLEEIQSRKRELFSFTVTIDGKDTVVRHYQDGNPEEEAHDVLKALDMDAMTIQELSSQIEAEILKRVNAQSSETSMATPQRELFSVQITINDVATNLVHNEGDALEESASLFLNKHGITDEESVQSYMPQLLDILRAKLEALQPSQEETKSTVHDKNSFLKEEVIAEPFVTINVQLEEGREALLRYYEGDDIGATVKYFLESFEIAEDELYQQNFQHLVNLLKDRVKARLEELSQAEKHQSTTMFTVPVSLGGIKHIFEYHEGQEPLRAVSNFCRERFQAMRADNSVEIDDSQMQECENVLASHIERILKQPIPREEQDTAQDADYGDDISELNTTDLLFTIDIDIGDSRIVQLRYHHGQDPNSVARAFCEQYKIDVANVPMLVTIVGSEKLCSQFC
;
A
#
# COMPACT_ATOMS: atom_id res chain seq x y z
N MET A 1 -6.47 -63.42 -6.20
CA MET A 1 -5.23 -62.67 -5.91
C MET A 1 -5.46 -61.32 -6.55
N ASP A 2 -6.19 -60.46 -5.83
CA ASP A 2 -6.59 -59.14 -6.31
C ASP A 2 -5.72 -58.11 -5.60
N ASN A 3 -4.80 -57.51 -6.33
CA ASN A 3 -3.98 -56.39 -5.85
C ASN A 3 -4.74 -55.10 -6.13
N VAL A 4 -5.23 -54.49 -5.05
CA VAL A 4 -5.76 -53.12 -5.06
C VAL A 4 -4.58 -52.17 -4.89
N CYS A 5 -4.27 -51.39 -5.93
CA CYS A 5 -3.37 -50.25 -5.85
C CYS A 5 -4.12 -49.08 -5.20
N TYR A 6 -3.62 -48.59 -4.06
CA TYR A 6 -4.00 -47.28 -3.52
C TYR A 6 -3.05 -46.23 -4.12
N GLU A 7 -3.60 -45.32 -4.92
CA GLU A 7 -2.92 -44.10 -5.34
C GLU A 7 -2.82 -43.14 -4.15
N GLY A 8 -1.58 -42.84 -3.73
CA GLY A 8 -1.29 -41.79 -2.77
C GLY A 8 -1.24 -40.45 -3.50
N HIS A 9 -2.20 -39.57 -3.26
CA HIS A 9 -2.05 -38.15 -3.56
C HIS A 9 -1.12 -37.53 -2.52
N GLU A 10 0.14 -37.30 -2.87
CA GLU A 10 0.99 -36.33 -2.19
C GLU A 10 0.46 -34.93 -2.53
N ARG A 11 -0.40 -34.39 -1.65
CA ARG A 11 -0.72 -32.95 -1.67
C ARG A 11 0.56 -32.19 -1.32
N SER A 12 1.04 -31.39 -2.25
CA SER A 12 2.07 -30.37 -1.99
C SER A 12 1.48 -29.35 -1.02
N GLY A 13 1.71 -29.55 0.28
CA GLY A 13 1.29 -28.64 1.34
C GLY A 13 2.20 -27.42 1.38
N SER A 14 1.63 -26.26 1.68
CA SER A 14 2.38 -25.07 2.06
C SER A 14 3.34 -25.41 3.21
N THR A 15 4.55 -24.87 3.19
CA THR A 15 5.55 -25.09 4.26
C THR A 15 5.41 -24.10 5.41
N ASP A 16 4.44 -23.19 5.35
CA ASP A 16 4.33 -22.12 6.33
C ASP A 16 3.55 -22.58 7.58
N VAL A 17 4.16 -22.42 8.74
CA VAL A 17 3.64 -22.90 10.02
C VAL A 17 2.84 -21.79 10.67
N VAL A 18 1.53 -21.96 10.77
CA VAL A 18 0.59 -20.98 11.32
C VAL A 18 0.55 -21.02 12.84
N LEU A 19 0.67 -22.21 13.44
CA LEU A 19 0.59 -22.41 14.89
C LEU A 19 1.50 -23.55 15.34
N THR A 20 2.24 -23.34 16.43
CA THR A 20 3.03 -24.38 17.10
C THR A 20 2.60 -24.48 18.56
N VAL A 21 2.33 -25.70 19.03
CA VAL A 21 1.96 -25.96 20.42
C VAL A 21 2.82 -27.09 21.00
N PRO A 22 3.51 -26.88 22.14
CA PRO A 22 4.31 -27.93 22.76
C PRO A 22 3.41 -28.98 23.42
N VAL A 23 3.66 -30.26 23.12
CA VAL A 23 2.92 -31.41 23.66
C VAL A 23 3.92 -32.43 24.23
N THR A 24 3.69 -32.91 25.45
CA THR A 24 4.53 -33.94 26.05
C THR A 24 4.12 -35.33 25.57
N VAL A 25 5.01 -36.02 24.85
CA VAL A 25 4.86 -37.42 24.41
C VAL A 25 5.94 -38.27 25.08
N ASP A 26 5.53 -39.26 25.88
CA ASP A 26 6.44 -40.18 26.59
C ASP A 26 7.54 -39.48 27.43
N GLY A 27 7.24 -38.28 27.93
CA GLY A 27 8.17 -37.47 28.74
C GLY A 27 9.05 -36.50 27.95
N ASN A 28 9.01 -36.54 26.62
CA ASN A 28 9.67 -35.57 25.75
C ASN A 28 8.66 -34.51 25.28
N VAL A 29 9.10 -33.25 25.16
CA VAL A 29 8.26 -32.17 24.61
C VAL A 29 8.47 -32.14 23.10
N GLU A 30 7.40 -32.32 22.35
CA GLU A 30 7.38 -32.34 20.89
C GLU A 30 6.43 -31.24 20.38
N ASP A 31 6.75 -30.68 19.21
CA ASP A 31 5.97 -29.57 18.62
C ASP A 31 4.81 -30.08 17.77
N LEU A 32 3.57 -29.80 18.19
CA LEU A 32 2.40 -29.95 17.35
C LEU A 32 2.25 -28.71 16.46
N ARG A 33 2.47 -28.88 15.16
CA ARG A 33 2.46 -27.78 14.17
C ARG A 33 1.21 -27.86 13.29
N LEU A 34 0.65 -26.70 12.96
CA LEU A 34 -0.45 -26.53 12.01
C LEU A 34 0.05 -25.69 10.83
N PHE A 35 -0.07 -26.22 9.61
CA PHE A 35 0.32 -25.52 8.39
C PHE A 35 -0.84 -24.72 7.77
N GLU A 36 -0.51 -23.75 6.92
CA GLU A 36 -1.52 -22.91 6.26
C GLU A 36 -2.42 -23.75 5.33
N GLY A 37 -3.73 -23.70 5.56
CA GLY A 37 -4.72 -24.50 4.83
C GLY A 37 -4.85 -25.96 5.30
N GLU A 38 -4.06 -26.38 6.29
CA GLU A 38 -4.21 -27.68 6.93
C GLU A 38 -5.36 -27.66 7.95
N SER A 39 -6.12 -28.76 8.05
CA SER A 39 -7.15 -28.88 9.07
C SER A 39 -6.54 -29.27 10.43
N TYR A 40 -7.16 -28.84 11.53
CA TYR A 40 -6.72 -29.22 12.89
C TYR A 40 -6.66 -30.74 13.10
N GLU A 41 -7.52 -31.50 12.42
CA GLU A 41 -7.57 -32.95 12.50
C GLU A 41 -6.43 -33.60 11.69
N ASP A 42 -6.10 -33.05 10.52
CA ASP A 42 -4.98 -33.50 9.70
C ASP A 42 -3.65 -33.26 10.41
N ALA A 43 -3.45 -32.07 10.99
CA ALA A 43 -2.26 -31.73 11.79
C ALA A 43 -2.08 -32.67 12.99
N ALA A 44 -3.15 -32.90 13.75
CA ALA A 44 -3.17 -33.84 14.87
C ALA A 44 -2.88 -35.28 14.43
N THR A 45 -3.40 -35.69 13.27
CA THR A 45 -3.19 -37.03 12.69
C THR A 45 -1.74 -37.20 12.23
N ALA A 46 -1.16 -36.18 11.59
CA ALA A 46 0.23 -36.18 11.14
C ALA A 46 1.19 -36.24 12.33
N PHE A 47 0.94 -35.46 13.38
CA PHE A 47 1.71 -35.50 14.63
C PHE A 47 1.59 -36.86 15.32
N ALA A 48 0.38 -37.41 15.45
CA ALA A 48 0.16 -38.72 16.06
C ALA A 48 0.86 -39.86 15.29
N ARG A 49 0.90 -39.77 13.95
CA ARG A 49 1.61 -40.72 13.09
C ARG A 49 3.13 -40.61 13.30
N THR A 50 3.67 -39.40 13.29
CA THR A 50 5.11 -39.13 13.39
C THR A 50 5.67 -39.56 14.75
N ASN A 51 4.89 -39.37 15.82
CA ASN A 51 5.27 -39.74 17.18
C ASN A 51 4.86 -41.17 17.57
N GLY A 52 4.44 -42.01 16.62
CA GLY A 52 4.10 -43.41 16.88
C GLY A 52 2.85 -43.63 17.74
N LEU A 53 2.05 -42.59 18.01
CA LEU A 53 0.81 -42.65 18.79
C LEU A 53 -0.31 -43.44 18.07
N MET A 54 -0.15 -43.66 16.77
CA MET A 54 -1.06 -44.49 15.96
C MET A 54 -0.84 -46.00 16.13
N ASN A 55 0.26 -46.44 16.75
CA ASN A 55 0.58 -47.86 16.93
C ASN A 55 -0.05 -48.48 18.19
N LEU A 56 -1.00 -47.79 18.83
CA LEU A 56 -1.73 -48.31 19.97
C LEU A 56 -2.61 -49.50 19.53
N LYS A 57 -2.59 -50.59 20.31
CA LYS A 57 -3.41 -51.80 20.04
C LYS A 57 -4.93 -51.54 20.03
N ASP A 58 -5.35 -50.37 20.52
CA ASP A 58 -6.75 -49.95 20.61
C ASP A 58 -7.00 -48.76 19.67
N PRO A 59 -7.70 -48.96 18.55
CA PRO A 59 -7.95 -47.90 17.57
C PRO A 59 -8.80 -46.77 18.16
N ASN A 60 -9.63 -47.05 19.16
CA ASN A 60 -10.45 -46.02 19.81
C ASN A 60 -9.58 -45.04 20.60
N LYS A 61 -8.46 -45.51 21.18
CA LYS A 61 -7.53 -44.63 21.90
C LYS A 61 -6.76 -43.72 20.97
N ALA A 62 -6.34 -44.22 19.80
CA ALA A 62 -5.70 -43.39 18.78
C ALA A 62 -6.64 -42.26 18.33
N GLN A 63 -7.92 -42.57 18.09
CA GLN A 63 -8.90 -41.57 17.71
C GLN A 63 -9.22 -40.56 18.82
N GLN A 64 -9.25 -40.99 20.09
CA GLN A 64 -9.36 -40.09 21.24
C GLN A 64 -8.17 -39.12 21.35
N ILE A 65 -6.95 -39.60 21.11
CA ILE A 65 -5.74 -38.76 21.13
C ILE A 65 -5.80 -37.71 20.01
N ILE A 66 -6.20 -38.08 18.80
CA ILE A 66 -6.36 -37.12 17.68
C ILE A 66 -7.42 -36.07 18.01
N GLN A 67 -8.53 -36.46 18.62
CA GLN A 67 -9.56 -35.51 19.07
C GLN A 67 -9.05 -34.56 20.16
N GLN A 68 -8.24 -35.05 21.10
CA GLN A 68 -7.61 -34.22 22.11
C GLN A 68 -6.63 -33.21 21.51
N LEU A 69 -5.73 -33.66 20.63
CA LEU A 69 -4.73 -32.80 19.97
C LEU A 69 -5.37 -31.75 19.07
N SER A 70 -6.39 -32.12 18.29
CA SER A 70 -7.13 -31.17 17.45
C SER A 70 -7.93 -30.16 18.27
N SER A 71 -8.50 -30.57 19.41
CA SER A 71 -9.17 -29.64 20.34
C SER A 71 -8.18 -28.67 20.96
N LEU A 72 -6.97 -29.13 21.28
CA LEU A 72 -5.88 -28.32 21.83
C LEU A 72 -5.43 -27.26 20.81
N LEU A 73 -5.30 -27.62 19.53
CA LEU A 73 -5.02 -26.67 18.46
C LEU A 73 -6.16 -25.67 18.26
N LYS A 74 -7.43 -26.10 18.30
CA LYS A 74 -8.59 -25.19 18.21
C LYS A 74 -8.63 -24.22 19.37
N GLU A 75 -8.40 -24.69 20.60
CA GLU A 75 -8.38 -23.85 21.80
C GLU A 75 -7.24 -22.83 21.73
N ARG A 76 -6.06 -23.22 21.23
CA ARG A 76 -4.94 -22.28 21.04
C ARG A 76 -5.12 -21.32 19.88
N ALA A 77 -5.73 -21.74 18.77
CA ALA A 77 -6.04 -20.87 17.65
C ALA A 77 -7.10 -19.83 18.04
N LEU A 78 -8.16 -20.26 18.74
CA LEU A 78 -9.14 -19.34 19.34
C LEU A 78 -8.50 -18.48 20.43
N GLY A 79 -7.59 -19.05 21.22
CA GLY A 79 -6.73 -18.34 22.15
C GLY A 79 -6.05 -17.17 21.45
N LEU A 80 -5.23 -17.40 20.43
CA LEU A 80 -4.55 -16.33 19.70
C LEU A 80 -5.48 -15.30 19.03
N GLN A 81 -6.69 -15.71 18.65
CA GLN A 81 -7.72 -14.77 18.14
C GLN A 81 -8.43 -13.98 19.25
N SER A 82 -8.43 -14.49 20.48
CA SER A 82 -9.14 -13.92 21.64
C SER A 82 -8.19 -13.34 22.70
N SER A 83 -6.91 -13.63 22.60
CA SER A 83 -5.84 -13.21 23.48
C SER A 83 -5.01 -12.16 22.77
N GLU A 84 -5.60 -10.97 22.64
CA GLU A 84 -4.85 -9.80 23.07
C GLU A 84 -4.42 -10.06 24.53
N PRO A 85 -3.13 -9.91 24.85
CA PRO A 85 -2.61 -10.30 26.16
C PRO A 85 -3.23 -9.41 27.24
N THR A 86 -3.92 -10.04 28.19
CA THR A 86 -4.26 -9.45 29.49
C THR A 86 -2.98 -9.27 30.32
N LEU A 87 -2.29 -8.16 30.08
CA LEU A 87 -1.28 -7.60 30.98
C LEU A 87 -1.57 -6.10 31.13
N ASP A 88 -2.08 -5.76 32.32
CA ASP A 88 -2.31 -4.43 32.88
C ASP A 88 -3.19 -3.44 32.09
N ASP A 89 -4.25 -3.01 32.77
CA ASP A 89 -5.36 -2.12 32.39
C ASP A 89 -4.96 -0.67 32.01
N ASN A 90 -3.80 -0.47 31.38
CA ASN A 90 -3.30 0.86 31.02
C ASN A 90 -2.55 0.92 29.69
N VAL A 91 -2.92 0.07 28.73
CA VAL A 91 -2.35 0.07 27.37
C VAL A 91 -3.46 0.33 26.35
N SER A 92 -3.94 1.57 26.31
CA SER A 92 -4.55 2.08 25.08
C SER A 92 -3.45 2.15 24.02
N GLU A 93 -3.65 1.45 22.89
CA GLU A 93 -3.08 1.78 21.59
C GLU A 93 -1.55 2.04 21.54
N ARG A 94 -0.73 1.06 21.94
CA ARG A 94 0.72 1.13 21.66
C ARG A 94 0.95 1.05 20.15
N THR A 95 1.15 2.21 19.53
CA THR A 95 1.52 2.35 18.13
C THR A 95 2.93 1.80 17.90
N VAL A 96 3.06 0.88 16.94
CA VAL A 96 4.35 0.32 16.53
C VAL A 96 5.17 1.41 15.84
N GLN A 97 6.39 1.66 16.31
CA GLN A 97 7.30 2.63 15.69
C GLN A 97 8.33 1.98 14.79
N LEU A 98 8.82 0.79 15.15
CA LEU A 98 9.87 0.08 14.41
C LEU A 98 9.71 -1.43 14.55
N THR A 99 9.88 -2.16 13.46
CA THR A 99 9.96 -3.63 13.43
C THR A 99 11.23 -4.05 12.70
N ILE A 100 12.06 -4.86 13.35
CA ILE A 100 13.33 -5.35 12.81
C ILE A 100 13.26 -6.88 12.73
N PRO A 101 13.29 -7.48 11.53
CA PRO A 101 13.42 -8.92 11.39
C PRO A 101 14.83 -9.34 11.81
N LEU A 102 14.93 -10.34 12.66
CA LEU A 102 16.16 -10.89 13.20
C LEU A 102 16.17 -12.41 12.96
N THR A 103 17.35 -12.97 12.71
CA THR A 103 17.54 -14.42 12.65
C THR A 103 18.48 -14.82 13.77
N ILE A 104 18.00 -15.59 14.73
CA ILE A 104 18.78 -16.08 15.87
C ILE A 104 18.72 -17.61 15.82
N ASP A 105 19.89 -18.26 15.73
CA ASP A 105 20.01 -19.72 15.66
C ASP A 105 19.14 -20.37 14.56
N GLY A 106 19.02 -19.70 13.41
CA GLY A 106 18.22 -20.16 12.26
C GLY A 106 16.71 -19.95 12.40
N SER A 107 16.24 -19.40 13.52
CA SER A 107 14.84 -19.02 13.71
C SER A 107 14.64 -17.55 13.38
N SER A 108 13.65 -17.26 12.52
CA SER A 108 13.26 -15.89 12.17
C SER A 108 12.33 -15.33 13.23
N THR A 109 12.63 -14.14 13.73
CA THR A 109 11.91 -13.44 14.79
C THR A 109 11.87 -11.94 14.49
N GLN A 110 11.03 -11.18 15.19
CA GLN A 110 10.91 -9.74 15.01
C GLN A 110 11.13 -9.02 16.34
N LEU A 111 12.03 -8.04 16.35
CA LEU A 111 12.13 -7.05 17.40
C LEU A 111 11.20 -5.90 17.05
N VAL A 112 10.18 -5.69 17.89
CA VAL A 112 9.22 -4.59 17.74
C VAL A 112 9.54 -3.54 18.80
N LYS A 113 9.58 -2.25 18.43
CA LYS A 113 9.64 -1.11 19.36
C LYS A 113 8.37 -0.28 19.19
N TYR A 114 7.67 -0.02 20.29
CA TYR A 114 6.52 0.89 20.28
C TYR A 114 6.94 2.35 20.45
N LYS A 115 6.08 3.30 20.04
CA LYS A 115 6.37 4.74 20.03
C LYS A 115 6.79 5.26 21.41
N GLU A 116 6.05 4.89 22.45
CA GLU A 116 6.29 5.33 23.84
C GLU A 116 7.29 4.45 24.62
N GLU A 117 7.76 3.36 24.01
CA GLU A 117 8.69 2.42 24.65
C GLU A 117 10.14 2.85 24.40
N ASN A 118 11.00 2.86 25.41
CA ASN A 118 12.44 3.08 25.19
C ASN A 118 13.08 1.84 24.51
N ALA A 119 14.24 2.02 23.87
CA ALA A 119 14.90 0.92 23.15
C ALA A 119 15.29 -0.25 24.07
N GLU A 120 15.67 0.04 25.32
CA GLU A 120 16.06 -0.96 26.32
C GLU A 120 14.90 -1.89 26.69
N HIS A 121 13.72 -1.35 26.95
CA HIS A 121 12.50 -2.10 27.25
C HIS A 121 12.06 -2.93 26.06
N ALA A 122 12.17 -2.41 24.83
CA ALA A 122 11.89 -3.18 23.62
C ALA A 122 12.80 -4.41 23.51
N VAL A 123 14.10 -4.24 23.78
CA VAL A 123 15.08 -5.35 23.80
C VAL A 123 14.82 -6.32 24.95
N THR A 124 14.53 -5.85 26.16
CA THR A 124 14.19 -6.71 27.30
C THR A 124 12.92 -7.52 27.04
N ARG A 125 11.88 -6.89 26.49
CA ARG A 125 10.64 -7.57 26.11
C ARG A 125 10.90 -8.58 25.00
N PHE A 126 11.70 -8.23 24.00
CA PHE A 126 12.15 -9.17 22.98
C PHE A 126 12.80 -10.40 23.62
N PHE A 127 13.79 -10.23 24.50
CA PHE A 127 14.43 -11.36 25.18
C PHE A 127 13.51 -12.14 26.12
N SER A 128 12.48 -11.51 26.71
CA SER A 128 11.51 -12.24 27.54
C SER A 128 10.72 -13.31 26.77
N SER A 129 10.64 -13.17 25.44
CA SER A 129 10.01 -14.14 24.55
C SER A 129 10.95 -15.28 24.10
N PHE A 130 12.24 -15.21 24.42
CA PHE A 130 13.25 -16.20 24.04
C PHE A 130 13.96 -16.82 25.25
N SER A 131 14.13 -18.13 25.25
CA SER A 131 14.93 -18.84 26.26
C SER A 131 16.43 -18.81 25.93
N LEU A 132 17.01 -17.62 25.83
CA LEU A 132 18.46 -17.43 25.65
C LEU A 132 19.18 -17.40 27.01
N THR A 133 20.44 -17.88 27.04
CA THR A 133 21.27 -17.80 28.25
C THR A 133 21.64 -16.35 28.57
N GLU A 134 21.84 -16.04 29.86
CA GLU A 134 22.16 -14.68 30.33
C GLU A 134 23.44 -14.13 29.69
N ASP A 135 24.45 -14.98 29.48
CA ASP A 135 25.69 -14.61 28.78
C ASP A 135 25.45 -14.21 27.31
N THR A 136 24.57 -14.94 26.61
CA THR A 136 24.18 -14.61 25.23
C THR A 136 23.39 -13.31 25.18
N GLN A 137 22.47 -13.10 26.11
CA GLN A 137 21.70 -11.86 26.21
C GLN A 137 22.64 -10.67 26.45
N ALA A 138 23.58 -10.78 27.40
CA ALA A 138 24.55 -9.73 27.69
C ALA A 138 25.41 -9.33 26.46
N GLN A 139 25.72 -10.27 25.57
CA GLN A 139 26.44 -10.00 24.33
C GLN A 139 25.57 -9.36 23.24
N LEU A 140 24.29 -9.72 23.17
CA LEU A 140 23.38 -9.27 22.11
C LEU A 140 22.71 -7.92 22.44
N VAL A 141 22.43 -7.62 23.71
CA VAL A 141 21.82 -6.35 24.14
C VAL A 141 22.46 -5.11 23.49
N PRO A 142 23.79 -4.88 23.58
CA PRO A 142 24.38 -3.69 22.98
C PRO A 142 24.28 -3.66 21.46
N GLN A 143 24.30 -4.81 20.79
CA GLN A 143 24.16 -4.91 19.34
C GLN A 143 22.74 -4.56 18.89
N LEU A 144 21.72 -5.08 19.61
CA LEU A 144 20.32 -4.78 19.31
C LEU A 144 19.97 -3.32 19.61
N LEU A 145 20.52 -2.74 20.68
CA LEU A 145 20.35 -1.31 20.97
C LEU A 145 20.95 -0.43 19.87
N SER A 146 22.17 -0.74 19.41
CA SER A 146 22.80 -0.05 18.29
C SER A 146 21.98 -0.19 16.99
N LEU A 147 21.40 -1.36 16.76
CA LEU A 147 20.59 -1.63 15.57
C LEU A 147 19.27 -0.85 15.60
N ILE A 148 18.58 -0.82 16.75
CA ILE A 148 17.37 0.00 16.94
C ILE A 148 17.70 1.47 16.69
N GLN A 149 18.78 1.98 17.28
CA GLN A 149 19.18 3.37 17.12
C GLN A 149 19.45 3.70 15.64
N THR A 150 20.22 2.87 14.95
CA THR A 150 20.53 3.04 13.51
C THR A 150 19.25 3.06 12.67
N ARG A 151 18.32 2.14 12.93
CA ARG A 151 17.05 2.07 12.19
C ARG A 151 16.11 3.24 12.51
N LEU A 152 16.11 3.73 13.75
CA LEU A 152 15.36 4.94 14.10
C LEU A 152 15.91 6.17 13.37
N GLU A 153 17.23 6.32 13.28
CA GLU A 153 17.87 7.39 12.51
C GLU A 153 17.53 7.29 11.02
N GLU A 154 17.55 6.08 10.44
CA GLU A 154 17.12 5.86 9.06
C GLU A 154 15.65 6.23 8.85
N ILE A 155 14.74 5.84 9.75
CA ILE A 155 13.32 6.20 9.65
C ILE A 155 13.11 7.71 9.79
N GLN A 156 13.82 8.35 10.74
CA GLN A 156 13.78 9.80 10.91
C GLN A 156 14.33 10.53 9.67
N SER A 157 15.40 10.03 9.06
CA SER A 157 15.99 10.61 7.84
C SER A 157 15.08 10.51 6.60
N ARG A 158 14.10 9.59 6.61
CA ARG A 158 13.09 9.48 5.54
C ARG A 158 11.94 10.47 5.70
N LYS A 159 11.80 11.13 6.85
CA LYS A 159 10.77 12.16 6.98
C LYS A 159 11.14 13.33 6.08
N ARG A 160 10.21 13.72 5.21
CA ARG A 160 10.40 14.87 4.32
C ARG A 160 10.48 16.13 5.17
N GLU A 161 11.57 16.89 5.03
CA GLU A 161 11.68 18.22 5.63
C GLU A 161 10.61 19.12 5.00
N LEU A 162 9.70 19.67 5.82
CA LEU A 162 8.67 20.60 5.37
C LEU A 162 9.23 22.01 5.27
N PHE A 163 9.98 22.43 6.29
CA PHE A 163 10.73 23.67 6.32
C PHE A 163 11.83 23.62 7.39
N SER A 164 12.77 24.55 7.27
CA SER A 164 13.78 24.81 8.28
C SER A 164 13.97 26.30 8.50
N PHE A 165 14.49 26.66 9.68
CA PHE A 165 14.77 28.03 10.04
C PHE A 165 15.89 28.16 11.05
N THR A 166 16.51 29.33 11.07
CA THR A 166 17.65 29.61 11.93
C THR A 166 17.19 30.38 13.17
N VAL A 167 17.60 29.89 14.34
CA VAL A 167 17.43 30.57 15.64
C VAL A 167 18.81 30.83 16.23
N THR A 168 19.05 32.04 16.72
CA THR A 168 20.31 32.38 17.38
C THR A 168 20.17 32.10 18.89
N ILE A 169 20.88 31.09 19.38
CA ILE A 169 20.90 30.67 20.79
C ILE A 169 22.33 30.89 21.31
N ASP A 170 22.49 31.68 22.35
CA ASP A 170 23.81 32.06 22.91
C ASP A 170 24.80 32.62 21.88
N GLY A 171 24.28 33.38 20.89
CA GLY A 171 25.08 33.95 19.82
C GLY A 171 25.55 32.95 18.76
N LYS A 172 25.05 31.72 18.79
CA LYS A 172 25.26 30.70 17.75
C LYS A 172 23.98 30.49 16.95
N ASP A 173 24.10 30.54 15.63
CA ASP A 173 23.02 30.24 14.72
C ASP A 173 22.80 28.72 14.65
N THR A 174 21.60 28.28 15.04
CA THR A 174 21.19 26.87 15.04
C THR A 174 20.03 26.68 14.08
N VAL A 175 20.09 25.65 13.25
CA VAL A 175 19.02 25.34 12.30
C VAL A 175 18.02 24.39 12.96
N VAL A 176 16.80 24.88 13.14
CA VAL A 176 15.63 24.09 13.53
C VAL A 176 14.98 23.56 12.26
N ARG A 177 14.64 22.27 12.24
CA ARG A 177 14.01 21.60 11.09
C ARG A 177 12.69 20.99 11.55
N HIS A 178 11.65 21.20 10.76
CA HIS A 178 10.36 20.56 10.97
C HIS A 178 10.11 19.54 9.86
N TYR A 179 9.76 18.33 10.25
CA TYR A 179 9.53 17.22 9.34
C TYR A 179 8.05 16.88 9.21
N GLN A 180 7.68 16.24 8.09
CA GLN A 180 6.35 15.69 7.91
C GLN A 180 6.02 14.72 9.05
N ASP A 181 4.87 14.93 9.70
CA ASP A 181 4.41 14.21 10.90
C ASP A 181 5.38 14.30 12.11
N GLY A 182 6.22 15.34 12.13
CA GLY A 182 7.07 15.68 13.26
C GLY A 182 6.26 16.23 14.43
N ASN A 183 6.66 15.90 15.66
CA ASN A 183 6.12 16.57 16.85
C ASN A 183 6.98 17.82 17.12
N PRO A 184 6.40 19.05 17.04
CA PRO A 184 7.12 20.29 17.28
C PRO A 184 7.85 20.35 18.62
N GLU A 185 7.28 19.75 19.68
CA GLU A 185 7.88 19.73 21.01
C GLU A 185 9.14 18.86 21.04
N GLU A 186 9.08 17.67 20.44
CA GLU A 186 10.19 16.72 20.38
C GLU A 186 11.33 17.27 19.52
N GLU A 187 11.01 17.86 18.37
CA GLU A 187 12.00 18.49 17.47
C GLU A 187 12.70 19.68 18.14
N ALA A 188 11.95 20.52 18.87
CA ALA A 188 12.53 21.62 19.65
C ALA A 188 13.48 21.10 20.73
N HIS A 189 13.06 20.05 21.46
CA HIS A 189 13.87 19.44 22.50
C HIS A 189 15.14 18.78 21.93
N ASP A 190 15.05 18.11 20.79
CA ASP A 190 16.19 17.44 20.14
C ASP A 190 17.24 18.45 19.66
N VAL A 191 16.83 19.57 19.08
CA VAL A 191 17.75 20.64 18.66
C VAL A 191 18.50 21.22 19.87
N LEU A 192 17.79 21.49 20.97
CA LEU A 192 18.41 22.05 22.19
C LEU A 192 19.32 21.03 22.88
N LYS A 193 18.95 19.75 22.88
CA LYS A 193 19.78 18.66 23.40
C LYS A 193 21.06 18.49 22.58
N ALA A 194 21.00 18.63 21.26
CA ALA A 194 22.17 18.58 20.39
C ALA A 194 23.18 19.72 20.63
N LEU A 195 22.73 20.83 21.23
CA LEU A 195 23.57 21.94 21.65
C LEU A 195 24.19 21.77 23.05
N ASP A 196 23.92 20.62 23.71
CA ASP A 196 24.40 20.30 25.07
C ASP A 196 23.96 21.33 26.13
N MET A 197 22.71 21.80 26.03
CA MET A 197 22.11 22.75 26.98
C MET A 197 21.65 22.05 28.27
N ASP A 198 21.61 22.79 29.38
CA ASP A 198 21.09 22.25 30.63
C ASP A 198 19.55 22.11 30.62
N ALA A 199 19.02 21.20 31.43
CA ALA A 199 17.61 20.85 31.42
C ALA A 199 16.65 22.03 31.69
N MET A 200 17.07 23.03 32.49
CA MET A 200 16.24 24.20 32.75
C MET A 200 16.15 25.08 31.51
N THR A 201 17.29 25.33 30.85
CA THR A 201 17.33 26.13 29.63
C THR A 201 16.62 25.42 28.46
N ILE A 202 16.71 24.08 28.38
CA ILE A 202 15.95 23.30 27.40
C ILE A 202 14.45 23.54 27.58
N GLN A 203 13.93 23.47 28.81
CA GLN A 203 12.50 23.64 29.08
C GLN A 203 11.98 25.06 28.75
N GLU A 204 12.80 26.10 28.96
CA GLU A 204 12.41 27.47 28.65
C GLU A 204 12.44 27.77 27.14
N LEU A 205 13.46 27.28 26.44
CA LEU A 205 13.62 27.51 25.00
C LEU A 205 12.78 26.57 24.14
N SER A 206 12.46 25.36 24.60
CA SER A 206 11.68 24.39 23.83
C SER A 206 10.30 24.95 23.48
N SER A 207 9.60 25.54 24.45
CA SER A 207 8.30 26.17 24.22
C SER A 207 8.35 27.35 23.24
N GLN A 208 9.48 28.08 23.17
CA GLN A 208 9.65 29.18 22.22
C GLN A 208 9.85 28.67 20.79
N ILE A 209 10.69 27.64 20.63
CA ILE A 209 10.95 27.01 19.33
C ILE A 209 9.69 26.28 18.83
N GLU A 210 9.00 25.57 19.70
CA GLU A 210 7.73 24.89 19.42
C GLU A 210 6.67 25.87 18.89
N ALA A 211 6.48 27.01 19.58
CA ALA A 211 5.53 28.03 19.14
C ALA A 211 5.86 28.60 17.75
N GLU A 212 7.15 28.75 17.42
CA GLU A 212 7.58 29.22 16.11
C GLU A 212 7.42 28.14 15.02
N ILE A 213 7.63 26.86 15.34
CA ILE A 213 7.31 25.73 14.45
C ILE A 213 5.80 25.72 14.15
N LEU A 214 4.95 25.74 15.18
CA LEU A 214 3.48 25.72 15.03
C LEU A 214 2.97 26.90 14.21
N LYS A 215 3.52 28.09 14.43
CA LYS A 215 3.19 29.29 13.65
C LYS A 215 3.48 29.11 12.16
N ARG A 216 4.60 28.47 11.81
CA ARG A 216 5.00 28.20 10.41
C ARG A 216 4.21 27.07 9.79
N VAL A 217 3.88 26.03 10.55
CA VAL A 217 2.95 24.97 10.11
C VAL A 217 1.62 25.60 9.70
N ASN A 218 1.03 26.43 10.56
CA ASN A 218 -0.23 27.11 10.25
C ASN A 218 -0.12 28.04 9.02
N ALA A 219 1.01 28.76 8.87
CA ALA A 219 1.25 29.61 7.72
C ALA A 219 1.39 28.80 6.41
N GLN A 220 2.10 27.67 6.45
CA GLN A 220 2.21 26.77 5.29
C GLN A 220 0.89 26.09 4.95
N SER A 221 0.07 25.71 5.94
CA SER A 221 -1.28 25.20 5.69
C SER A 221 -2.14 26.23 4.96
N SER A 222 -2.00 27.51 5.29
CA SER A 222 -2.69 28.59 4.58
C SER A 222 -2.13 28.87 3.17
N GLU A 223 -0.84 28.64 2.92
CA GLU A 223 -0.23 28.85 1.59
C GLU A 223 -0.38 27.64 0.65
N THR A 224 -0.50 26.43 1.19
CA THR A 224 -0.59 25.19 0.39
C THR A 224 -2.01 24.91 -0.14
N SER A 225 -3.05 25.59 0.40
CA SER A 225 -4.42 25.56 -0.15
C SER A 225 -4.60 26.31 -1.49
N MET A 226 -3.51 26.79 -2.10
CA MET A 226 -3.55 27.42 -3.43
C MET A 226 -3.31 26.45 -4.61
N ALA A 227 -3.08 25.14 -4.37
CA ALA A 227 -2.59 24.23 -5.43
C ALA A 227 -3.42 22.97 -5.70
N THR A 228 -4.53 22.74 -4.99
CA THR A 228 -5.60 21.85 -5.46
C THR A 228 -6.87 22.67 -5.55
N PRO A 229 -7.52 22.78 -6.72
CA PRO A 229 -8.82 23.44 -6.80
C PRO A 229 -9.78 22.62 -5.95
N GLN A 230 -10.04 23.07 -4.71
CA GLN A 230 -11.12 22.53 -3.92
C GLN A 230 -12.39 22.65 -4.75
N ARG A 231 -13.19 21.60 -4.76
CA ARG A 231 -14.39 21.53 -5.57
C ARG A 231 -15.38 22.58 -5.06
N GLU A 232 -15.81 23.48 -5.93
CA GLU A 232 -16.89 24.41 -5.64
C GLU A 232 -18.17 23.61 -5.33
N LEU A 233 -18.68 23.72 -4.09
CA LEU A 233 -19.96 23.13 -3.72
C LEU A 233 -21.11 23.96 -4.31
N PHE A 234 -21.02 25.28 -4.14
CA PHE A 234 -21.98 26.23 -4.72
C PHE A 234 -21.41 27.65 -4.79
N SER A 235 -22.03 28.46 -5.64
CA SER A 235 -21.86 29.91 -5.66
C SER A 235 -23.20 30.64 -5.54
N VAL A 236 -23.17 31.77 -4.84
CA VAL A 236 -24.31 32.69 -4.69
C VAL A 236 -23.92 34.06 -5.20
N GLN A 237 -24.71 34.63 -6.09
CA GLN A 237 -24.51 36.00 -6.55
C GLN A 237 -25.03 36.99 -5.51
N ILE A 238 -24.14 37.86 -5.02
CA ILE A 238 -24.43 38.90 -4.04
C ILE A 238 -23.98 40.27 -4.56
N THR A 239 -24.70 41.32 -4.19
CA THR A 239 -24.41 42.68 -4.64
C THR A 239 -23.71 43.45 -3.54
N ILE A 240 -22.48 43.91 -3.82
CA ILE A 240 -21.71 44.79 -2.92
C ILE A 240 -21.41 46.07 -3.67
N ASN A 241 -21.79 47.21 -3.10
CA ASN A 241 -21.60 48.53 -3.70
C ASN A 241 -22.15 48.62 -5.15
N ASP A 242 -23.36 48.10 -5.36
CA ASP A 242 -24.03 47.99 -6.67
C ASP A 242 -23.30 47.13 -7.72
N VAL A 243 -22.30 46.33 -7.32
CA VAL A 243 -21.61 45.37 -8.17
C VAL A 243 -22.01 43.95 -7.78
N ALA A 244 -22.56 43.20 -8.73
CA ALA A 244 -22.87 41.78 -8.54
C ALA A 244 -21.57 40.94 -8.59
N THR A 245 -21.35 40.14 -7.55
CA THR A 245 -20.15 39.34 -7.32
C THR A 245 -20.54 37.96 -6.80
N ASN A 246 -19.73 36.94 -7.05
CA ASN A 246 -20.04 35.57 -6.64
C ASN A 246 -19.33 35.24 -5.32
N LEU A 247 -20.11 34.91 -4.30
CA LEU A 247 -19.65 34.26 -3.08
C LEU A 247 -19.56 32.76 -3.36
N VAL A 248 -18.34 32.23 -3.32
CA VAL A 248 -18.04 30.81 -3.62
C VAL A 248 -17.76 30.09 -2.31
N HIS A 249 -18.35 28.92 -2.14
CA HIS A 249 -18.08 28.01 -1.02
C HIS A 249 -17.56 26.68 -1.56
N ASN A 250 -16.37 26.27 -1.11
CA ASN A 250 -15.77 25.02 -1.54
C ASN A 250 -15.98 23.92 -0.52
N GLU A 251 -15.81 22.69 -0.98
CA GLU A 251 -15.90 21.51 -0.14
C GLU A 251 -14.81 21.49 0.94
N GLY A 252 -15.23 21.40 2.20
CA GLY A 252 -14.36 21.34 3.38
C GLY A 252 -14.05 22.69 4.03
N ASP A 253 -14.36 23.81 3.38
CA ASP A 253 -14.13 25.14 3.96
C ASP A 253 -15.10 25.42 5.11
N ALA A 254 -14.67 26.17 6.13
CA ALA A 254 -15.60 26.74 7.09
C ALA A 254 -16.41 27.89 6.45
N LEU A 255 -17.65 28.11 6.88
CA LEU A 255 -18.49 29.20 6.33
C LEU A 255 -17.84 30.57 6.58
N GLU A 256 -17.23 30.74 7.75
CA GLU A 256 -16.48 31.93 8.15
C GLU A 256 -15.27 32.17 7.25
N GLU A 257 -14.59 31.12 6.83
CA GLU A 257 -13.43 31.19 5.96
C GLU A 257 -13.83 31.61 4.55
N SER A 258 -14.88 31.00 3.97
CA SER A 258 -15.41 31.40 2.67
C SER A 258 -15.89 32.86 2.67
N ALA A 259 -16.59 33.30 3.72
CA ALA A 259 -17.04 34.68 3.86
C ALA A 259 -15.87 35.66 4.04
N SER A 260 -14.88 35.32 4.86
CA SER A 260 -13.67 36.13 5.07
C SER A 260 -12.84 36.27 3.79
N LEU A 261 -12.63 35.15 3.08
CA LEU A 261 -11.91 35.13 1.81
C LEU A 261 -12.60 35.99 0.77
N PHE A 262 -13.93 35.94 0.71
CA PHE A 262 -14.72 36.78 -0.17
C PHE A 262 -14.59 38.28 0.18
N LEU A 263 -14.69 38.67 1.45
CA LEU A 263 -14.51 40.06 1.89
C LEU A 263 -13.10 40.57 1.55
N ASN A 264 -12.06 39.77 1.84
CA ASN A 264 -10.67 40.09 1.51
C ASN A 264 -10.46 40.25 -0.01
N LYS A 265 -11.05 39.36 -0.82
CA LYS A 265 -11.00 39.40 -2.29
C LYS A 265 -11.63 40.67 -2.87
N HIS A 266 -12.63 41.23 -2.19
CA HIS A 266 -13.29 42.47 -2.59
C HIS A 266 -12.73 43.72 -1.88
N GLY A 267 -11.61 43.59 -1.16
CA GLY A 267 -10.92 44.70 -0.51
C GLY A 267 -11.64 45.25 0.72
N ILE A 268 -12.57 44.48 1.31
CA ILE A 268 -13.28 44.85 2.54
C ILE A 268 -12.49 44.29 3.72
N THR A 269 -11.52 45.07 4.19
CA THR A 269 -10.63 44.68 5.30
C THR A 269 -10.81 45.55 6.54
N ASP A 270 -11.64 46.59 6.49
CA ASP A 270 -11.91 47.44 7.64
C ASP A 270 -12.87 46.75 8.63
N GLU A 271 -12.55 46.86 9.92
CA GLU A 271 -13.24 46.11 10.98
C GLU A 271 -14.75 46.41 11.05
N GLU A 272 -15.15 47.67 10.79
CA GLU A 272 -16.55 48.09 10.83
C GLU A 272 -17.37 47.45 9.69
N SER A 273 -16.85 47.47 8.45
CA SER A 273 -17.50 46.81 7.32
C SER A 273 -17.48 45.29 7.46
N VAL A 274 -16.37 44.69 7.93
CA VAL A 274 -16.29 43.25 8.18
C VAL A 274 -17.33 42.83 9.22
N GLN A 275 -17.46 43.55 10.34
CA GLN A 275 -18.49 43.28 11.35
C GLN A 275 -19.92 43.45 10.80
N SER A 276 -20.13 44.36 9.84
CA SER A 276 -21.44 44.57 9.22
C SER A 276 -21.83 43.48 8.21
N TYR A 277 -20.88 43.07 7.35
CA TYR A 277 -21.14 42.12 6.27
C TYR A 277 -21.03 40.65 6.69
N MET A 278 -20.12 40.31 7.63
CA MET A 278 -19.85 38.92 8.00
C MET A 278 -21.11 38.15 8.42
N PRO A 279 -21.99 38.66 9.32
CA PRO A 279 -23.21 37.94 9.70
C PRO A 279 -24.15 37.68 8.51
N GLN A 280 -24.27 38.65 7.59
CA GLN A 280 -25.13 38.54 6.41
C GLN A 280 -24.61 37.49 5.43
N LEU A 281 -23.30 37.44 5.21
CA LEU A 281 -22.67 36.42 4.35
C LEU A 281 -22.84 35.03 4.94
N LEU A 282 -22.65 34.88 6.26
CA LEU A 282 -22.84 33.62 6.96
C LEU A 282 -24.29 33.11 6.87
N ASP A 283 -25.28 33.99 7.00
CA ASP A 283 -26.68 33.62 6.87
C ASP A 283 -27.03 33.16 5.44
N ILE A 284 -26.46 33.82 4.41
CA ILE A 284 -26.62 33.41 3.01
C ILE A 284 -25.99 32.03 2.76
N LEU A 285 -24.77 31.82 3.24
CA LEU A 285 -24.06 30.54 3.09
C LEU A 285 -24.79 29.41 3.82
N ARG A 286 -25.24 29.65 5.06
CA ARG A 286 -26.00 28.67 5.85
C ARG A 286 -27.31 28.28 5.18
N ALA A 287 -28.10 29.26 4.72
CA ALA A 287 -29.35 28.99 4.03
C ALA A 287 -29.13 28.19 2.73
N LYS A 288 -28.03 28.46 2.01
CA LYS A 288 -27.70 27.73 0.79
C LYS A 288 -27.20 26.31 1.06
N LEU A 289 -26.43 26.12 2.13
CA LEU A 289 -25.97 24.82 2.60
C LEU A 289 -27.15 23.96 3.06
N GLU A 290 -28.08 24.52 3.84
CA GLU A 290 -29.32 23.87 4.26
C GLU A 290 -30.18 23.46 3.06
N ALA A 291 -30.26 24.31 2.01
CA ALA A 291 -30.99 23.98 0.79
C ALA A 291 -30.35 22.86 -0.06
N LEU A 292 -29.05 22.59 0.14
CA LEU A 292 -28.32 21.50 -0.52
C LEU A 292 -28.35 20.19 0.29
N GLN A 293 -28.59 20.28 1.60
CA GLN A 293 -28.91 19.10 2.38
C GLN A 293 -30.27 18.58 1.91
N PRO A 294 -30.37 17.34 1.38
CA PRO A 294 -31.65 16.81 0.96
C PRO A 294 -32.59 16.82 2.16
N SER A 295 -33.74 17.50 2.02
CA SER A 295 -34.78 17.59 3.04
C SER A 295 -35.14 16.20 3.58
N GLN A 296 -34.53 15.79 4.69
CA GLN A 296 -34.85 14.55 5.39
C GLN A 296 -36.18 14.63 6.17
N GLU A 297 -36.99 15.67 5.97
CA GLU A 297 -38.20 15.91 6.76
C GLU A 297 -39.49 15.27 6.21
N GLU A 298 -39.50 14.59 5.07
CA GLU A 298 -40.72 13.92 4.56
C GLU A 298 -40.84 12.40 4.82
N THR A 299 -39.88 11.78 5.52
CA THR A 299 -40.04 10.40 6.03
C THR A 299 -40.25 10.37 7.55
N LYS A 300 -41.35 10.97 8.01
CA LYS A 300 -41.95 10.61 9.31
C LYS A 300 -43.25 9.84 9.08
N SER A 301 -43.14 8.52 8.96
CA SER A 301 -44.22 7.59 9.33
C SER A 301 -43.67 6.22 9.75
N THR A 302 -43.72 6.00 11.07
CA THR A 302 -44.11 4.75 11.77
C THR A 302 -43.23 3.47 11.76
N VAL A 303 -42.64 3.24 12.95
CA VAL A 303 -42.64 2.00 13.78
C VAL A 303 -41.32 1.18 13.88
N HIS A 304 -40.82 1.16 15.14
CA HIS A 304 -39.90 0.22 15.84
C HIS A 304 -38.59 -0.19 15.12
N ASP A 305 -37.41 0.10 15.67
CA ASP A 305 -36.93 -0.58 16.87
C ASP A 305 -35.88 0.23 17.66
N LYS A 306 -35.90 0.09 18.99
CA LYS A 306 -34.96 0.77 19.90
C LYS A 306 -33.73 -0.13 20.11
N ASN A 307 -32.68 0.10 19.34
CA ASN A 307 -31.27 0.06 19.74
C ASN A 307 -30.41 0.02 18.47
N SER A 308 -29.93 1.18 18.02
CA SER A 308 -28.72 1.20 17.21
C SER A 308 -27.91 2.43 17.59
N PHE A 309 -26.66 2.15 17.96
CA PHE A 309 -25.64 3.11 18.28
C PHE A 309 -25.44 4.09 17.12
N LEU A 310 -25.25 5.37 17.47
CA LEU A 310 -24.76 6.40 16.56
C LEU A 310 -23.36 6.00 16.08
N LYS A 311 -23.29 5.27 14.96
CA LYS A 311 -22.14 5.33 14.07
C LYS A 311 -22.43 6.43 13.07
N GLU A 312 -21.50 7.37 12.99
CA GLU A 312 -21.39 8.33 11.91
C GLU A 312 -21.31 7.52 10.61
N GLU A 313 -22.45 7.34 9.93
CA GLU A 313 -22.51 6.66 8.65
C GLU A 313 -21.78 7.55 7.64
N VAL A 314 -20.54 7.19 7.34
CA VAL A 314 -19.80 7.73 6.20
C VAL A 314 -20.67 7.47 4.97
N ILE A 315 -21.34 8.53 4.48
CA ILE A 315 -22.16 8.46 3.29
C ILE A 315 -21.20 8.22 2.13
N ALA A 316 -21.13 6.98 1.65
CA ALA A 316 -20.31 6.64 0.50
C ALA A 316 -20.68 7.53 -0.68
N GLU A 317 -19.68 7.99 -1.45
CA GLU A 317 -19.95 8.74 -2.68
C GLU A 317 -20.53 7.80 -3.75
N PRO A 318 -21.54 8.23 -4.52
CA PRO A 318 -22.10 7.41 -5.59
C PRO A 318 -21.12 7.27 -6.76
N PHE A 319 -20.88 6.04 -7.18
CA PHE A 319 -20.03 5.70 -8.33
C PHE A 319 -20.54 6.33 -9.64
N VAL A 320 -21.87 6.33 -9.83
CA VAL A 320 -22.54 7.00 -10.95
C VAL A 320 -23.78 7.73 -10.46
N THR A 321 -23.98 8.96 -10.94
CA THR A 321 -25.23 9.71 -10.75
C THR A 321 -25.84 10.07 -12.10
N ILE A 322 -27.13 9.78 -12.27
CA ILE A 322 -27.90 10.07 -13.49
C ILE A 322 -29.07 10.97 -13.11
N ASN A 323 -29.21 12.10 -13.81
CA ASN A 323 -30.40 12.94 -13.69
C ASN A 323 -31.52 12.35 -14.56
N VAL A 324 -32.62 11.95 -13.93
CA VAL A 324 -33.80 11.35 -14.55
C VAL A 324 -34.93 12.37 -14.50
N GLN A 325 -35.44 12.75 -15.66
CA GLN A 325 -36.63 13.59 -15.74
C GLN A 325 -37.88 12.74 -15.50
N LEU A 326 -38.64 13.12 -14.48
CA LEU A 326 -39.92 12.55 -14.12
C LEU A 326 -41.05 13.36 -14.77
N GLU A 327 -42.28 12.85 -14.68
CA GLU A 327 -43.45 13.58 -15.12
C GLU A 327 -43.61 14.91 -14.34
N GLU A 328 -44.32 15.88 -14.92
CA GLU A 328 -44.56 17.22 -14.36
C GLU A 328 -43.30 18.11 -14.22
N GLY A 329 -42.21 17.76 -14.91
CA GLY A 329 -40.97 18.55 -14.91
C GLY A 329 -40.15 18.43 -13.63
N ARG A 330 -40.43 17.40 -12.82
CA ARG A 330 -39.60 17.05 -11.66
C ARG A 330 -38.33 16.32 -12.15
N GLU A 331 -37.21 16.63 -11.53
CA GLU A 331 -35.93 15.96 -11.79
C GLU A 331 -35.50 15.17 -10.55
N ALA A 332 -34.99 13.96 -10.76
CA ALA A 332 -34.56 13.07 -9.69
C ALA A 332 -33.19 12.45 -10.01
N LEU A 333 -32.38 12.24 -8.97
CA LEU A 333 -31.04 11.68 -9.12
C LEU A 333 -31.05 10.18 -8.83
N LEU A 334 -30.84 9.38 -9.87
CA LEU A 334 -30.53 7.96 -9.73
C LEU A 334 -29.05 7.82 -9.35
N ARG A 335 -28.80 7.35 -8.12
CA ARG A 335 -27.46 7.14 -7.56
C ARG A 335 -27.13 5.66 -7.52
N TYR A 336 -25.99 5.29 -8.10
CA TYR A 336 -25.47 3.93 -8.10
C TYR A 336 -24.16 3.88 -7.33
N TYR A 337 -24.02 2.92 -6.42
CA TYR A 337 -22.80 2.67 -5.67
C TYR A 337 -22.07 1.45 -6.24
N GLU A 338 -20.74 1.47 -6.15
CA GLU A 338 -19.91 0.41 -6.70
C GLU A 338 -20.22 -0.94 -6.04
N GLY A 339 -20.48 -1.97 -6.85
CA GLY A 339 -20.81 -3.32 -6.38
C GLY A 339 -22.31 -3.59 -6.22
N ASP A 340 -23.16 -2.58 -6.28
CA ASP A 340 -24.62 -2.78 -6.24
C ASP A 340 -25.14 -3.49 -7.50
N ASP A 341 -26.26 -4.22 -7.35
CA ASP A 341 -26.99 -4.75 -8.49
C ASP A 341 -27.75 -3.62 -9.20
N ILE A 342 -27.35 -3.33 -10.45
CA ILE A 342 -27.94 -2.27 -11.28
C ILE A 342 -29.47 -2.40 -11.38
N GLY A 343 -29.98 -3.64 -11.50
CA GLY A 343 -31.42 -3.89 -11.60
C GLY A 343 -32.14 -3.49 -10.31
N ALA A 344 -31.62 -3.91 -9.16
CA ALA A 344 -32.13 -3.53 -7.85
C ALA A 344 -32.08 -2.02 -7.63
N THR A 345 -30.95 -1.36 -7.95
CA THR A 345 -30.81 0.10 -7.82
C THR A 345 -31.88 0.86 -8.61
N VAL A 346 -32.08 0.50 -9.89
CA VAL A 346 -33.11 1.14 -10.74
C VAL A 346 -34.52 0.84 -10.22
N LYS A 347 -34.77 -0.39 -9.78
CA LYS A 347 -36.05 -0.79 -9.18
C LYS A 347 -36.38 0.06 -7.96
N TYR A 348 -35.46 0.15 -6.99
CA TYR A 348 -35.65 0.94 -5.77
C TYR A 348 -35.85 2.42 -6.08
N PHE A 349 -35.11 2.96 -7.06
CA PHE A 349 -35.33 4.32 -7.53
C PHE A 349 -36.77 4.51 -8.05
N LEU A 350 -37.24 3.67 -8.97
CA LEU A 350 -38.60 3.79 -9.50
C LEU A 350 -39.69 3.59 -8.43
N GLU A 351 -39.48 2.66 -7.49
CA GLU A 351 -40.38 2.45 -6.35
C GLU A 351 -40.43 3.68 -5.43
N SER A 352 -39.30 4.37 -5.21
CA SER A 352 -39.23 5.56 -4.35
C SER A 352 -40.00 6.78 -4.88
N PHE A 353 -40.29 6.81 -6.18
CA PHE A 353 -41.09 7.85 -6.82
C PHE A 353 -42.50 7.38 -7.18
N GLU A 354 -42.94 6.22 -6.66
CA GLU A 354 -44.28 5.64 -6.91
C GLU A 354 -44.56 5.35 -8.40
N ILE A 355 -43.52 5.19 -9.22
CA ILE A 355 -43.63 4.89 -10.68
C ILE A 355 -43.85 3.39 -10.92
N ALA A 356 -43.79 2.57 -9.86
CA ALA A 356 -43.88 1.11 -9.93
C ALA A 356 -45.22 0.57 -10.47
N GLU A 357 -46.30 1.35 -10.37
CA GLU A 357 -47.66 0.92 -10.75
C GLU A 357 -48.08 1.36 -12.17
N ASP A 358 -47.22 2.11 -12.88
CA ASP A 358 -47.52 2.62 -14.21
C ASP A 358 -47.40 1.52 -15.29
N GLU A 359 -48.25 1.55 -16.33
CA GLU A 359 -48.13 0.70 -17.52
C GLU A 359 -46.76 0.88 -18.21
N LEU A 360 -46.12 2.04 -18.02
CA LEU A 360 -44.79 2.36 -18.53
C LEU A 360 -43.63 1.84 -17.66
N TYR A 361 -43.90 1.25 -16.49
CA TYR A 361 -42.86 0.82 -15.55
C TYR A 361 -41.80 -0.07 -16.19
N GLN A 362 -42.20 -1.09 -16.94
CA GLN A 362 -41.26 -2.03 -17.57
C GLN A 362 -40.38 -1.36 -18.63
N GLN A 363 -40.94 -0.39 -19.37
CA GLN A 363 -40.19 0.36 -20.37
C GLN A 363 -39.18 1.30 -19.71
N ASN A 364 -39.61 2.04 -18.68
CA ASN A 364 -38.75 2.95 -17.93
C ASN A 364 -37.64 2.19 -17.19
N PHE A 365 -37.97 1.06 -16.57
CA PHE A 365 -37.01 0.16 -15.93
C PHE A 365 -35.93 -0.29 -16.91
N GLN A 366 -36.32 -0.85 -18.06
CA GLN A 366 -35.35 -1.34 -19.04
C GLN A 366 -34.50 -0.22 -19.63
N HIS A 367 -35.10 0.96 -19.86
CA HIS A 367 -34.37 2.14 -20.34
C HIS A 367 -33.31 2.61 -19.33
N LEU A 368 -33.70 2.79 -18.06
CA LEU A 368 -32.80 3.23 -17.00
C LEU A 368 -31.70 2.20 -16.69
N VAL A 369 -32.01 0.90 -16.73
CA VAL A 369 -30.99 -0.16 -16.58
C VAL A 369 -29.94 -0.07 -17.68
N ASN A 370 -30.34 0.15 -18.94
CA ASN A 370 -29.40 0.27 -20.04
C ASN A 370 -28.57 1.56 -19.93
N LEU A 371 -29.22 2.68 -19.61
CA LEU A 371 -28.55 3.97 -19.41
C LEU A 371 -27.53 3.90 -18.27
N LEU A 372 -27.88 3.25 -17.16
CA LEU A 372 -26.98 3.07 -16.02
C LEU A 372 -25.81 2.15 -16.36
N LYS A 373 -26.03 1.05 -17.08
CA LYS A 373 -24.94 0.19 -17.59
C LYS A 373 -23.97 0.95 -18.48
N ASP A 374 -24.49 1.74 -19.41
CA ASP A 374 -23.65 2.54 -20.31
C ASP A 374 -22.84 3.58 -19.54
N ARG A 375 -23.44 4.23 -18.52
CA ARG A 375 -22.76 5.23 -17.72
C ARG A 375 -21.72 4.64 -16.77
N VAL A 376 -22.00 3.47 -16.17
CA VAL A 376 -21.03 2.70 -15.36
C VAL A 376 -19.85 2.29 -16.21
N LYS A 377 -20.09 1.78 -17.43
CA LYS A 377 -19.02 1.42 -18.37
C LYS A 377 -18.17 2.63 -18.76
N ALA A 378 -18.80 3.75 -19.11
CA ALA A 378 -18.09 4.98 -19.46
C ALA A 378 -17.23 5.50 -18.28
N ARG A 379 -17.76 5.42 -17.05
CA ARG A 379 -17.01 5.84 -15.85
C ARG A 379 -15.80 4.95 -15.58
N LEU A 380 -15.94 3.64 -15.76
CA LEU A 380 -14.81 2.69 -15.67
C LEU A 380 -13.75 2.98 -16.73
N GLU A 381 -14.14 3.34 -17.95
CA GLU A 381 -13.22 3.75 -19.01
C GLU A 381 -12.53 5.08 -18.69
N GLU A 382 -13.24 6.07 -18.14
CA GLU A 382 -12.67 7.35 -17.67
C GLU A 382 -11.63 7.13 -16.56
N LEU A 383 -11.93 6.29 -15.56
CA LEU A 383 -10.99 5.95 -14.47
C LEU A 383 -9.74 5.26 -15.02
N SER A 384 -9.92 4.31 -15.94
CA SER A 384 -8.80 3.64 -16.62
C SER A 384 -7.92 4.62 -17.42
N GLN A 385 -8.50 5.65 -18.04
CA GLN A 385 -7.75 6.67 -18.76
C GLN A 385 -7.06 7.68 -17.81
N ALA A 386 -7.70 8.05 -16.71
CA ALA A 386 -7.11 8.92 -15.69
C ALA A 386 -5.88 8.27 -15.05
N GLU A 387 -5.96 6.98 -14.73
CA GLU A 387 -4.82 6.19 -14.23
C GLU A 387 -3.65 6.16 -15.23
N LYS A 388 -3.93 6.07 -16.54
CA LYS A 388 -2.89 6.09 -17.59
C LYS A 388 -2.17 7.43 -17.70
N HIS A 389 -2.76 8.55 -17.27
CA HIS A 389 -2.15 9.87 -17.40
C HIS A 389 -1.40 10.36 -16.16
N GLN A 390 -1.56 9.72 -15.00
CA GLN A 390 -0.93 10.16 -13.75
C GLN A 390 0.15 9.21 -13.23
N SER A 391 0.25 8.00 -13.76
CA SER A 391 1.15 6.99 -13.20
C SER A 391 2.47 6.94 -13.96
N THR A 392 3.54 7.30 -13.26
CA THR A 392 4.93 7.13 -13.71
C THR A 392 5.19 5.66 -14.00
N THR A 393 5.66 5.35 -15.22
CA THR A 393 6.08 4.00 -15.59
C THR A 393 7.24 3.59 -14.68
N MET A 394 7.02 2.58 -13.85
CA MET A 394 8.03 2.08 -12.91
C MET A 394 9.07 1.23 -13.63
N PHE A 395 8.61 0.33 -14.51
CA PHE A 395 9.46 -0.49 -15.36
C PHE A 395 8.67 -1.04 -16.56
N THR A 396 9.42 -1.53 -17.54
CA THR A 396 8.86 -2.15 -18.75
C THR A 396 9.36 -3.59 -18.87
N VAL A 397 8.47 -4.51 -19.22
CA VAL A 397 8.80 -5.92 -19.44
C VAL A 397 8.53 -6.26 -20.91
N PRO A 398 9.53 -6.71 -21.69
CA PRO A 398 9.27 -7.26 -23.00
C PRO A 398 8.56 -8.62 -22.86
N VAL A 399 7.42 -8.78 -23.55
CA VAL A 399 6.60 -10.01 -23.52
C VAL A 399 6.43 -10.51 -24.95
N SER A 400 6.82 -11.74 -25.24
CA SER A 400 6.60 -12.38 -26.53
C SER A 400 5.27 -13.15 -26.54
N LEU A 401 4.29 -12.70 -27.34
CA LEU A 401 3.02 -13.39 -27.53
C LEU A 401 2.89 -13.84 -28.98
N GLY A 402 2.78 -15.15 -29.20
CA GLY A 402 2.69 -15.71 -30.56
C GLY A 402 3.92 -15.42 -31.45
N GLY A 403 5.09 -15.17 -30.85
CA GLY A 403 6.32 -14.78 -31.56
C GLY A 403 6.42 -13.29 -31.91
N ILE A 404 5.43 -12.48 -31.51
CA ILE A 404 5.44 -11.02 -31.66
C ILE A 404 5.82 -10.40 -30.31
N LYS A 405 6.80 -9.50 -30.32
CA LYS A 405 7.24 -8.79 -29.11
C LYS A 405 6.31 -7.63 -28.80
N HIS A 406 5.81 -7.60 -27.58
CA HIS A 406 5.04 -6.51 -26.99
C HIS A 406 5.80 -5.95 -25.79
N ILE A 407 5.58 -4.68 -25.48
CA ILE A 407 6.10 -4.07 -24.26
C ILE A 407 4.94 -3.96 -23.27
N PHE A 408 5.10 -4.61 -22.12
CA PHE A 408 4.23 -4.41 -20.96
C PHE A 408 4.81 -3.28 -20.12
N GLU A 409 4.01 -2.26 -19.87
CA GLU A 409 4.39 -1.12 -19.02
C GLU A 409 3.66 -1.26 -17.69
N TYR A 410 4.44 -1.31 -16.60
CA TYR A 410 3.87 -1.33 -15.26
C TYR A 410 4.02 0.07 -14.64
N HIS A 411 2.93 0.62 -14.15
CA HIS A 411 2.93 1.97 -13.59
C HIS A 411 2.76 1.96 -12.07
N GLU A 412 3.24 3.01 -11.42
CA GLU A 412 3.16 3.17 -9.97
C GLU A 412 1.70 3.14 -9.48
N GLY A 413 1.44 2.37 -8.42
CA GLY A 413 0.12 2.24 -7.80
C GLY A 413 -0.84 1.24 -8.46
N GLN A 414 -0.49 0.65 -9.61
CA GLN A 414 -1.35 -0.36 -10.25
C GLN A 414 -1.33 -1.70 -9.49
N GLU A 415 -2.47 -2.37 -9.36
CA GLU A 415 -2.50 -3.75 -8.87
C GLU A 415 -1.87 -4.71 -9.90
N PRO A 416 -0.83 -5.48 -9.56
CA PRO A 416 -0.09 -6.33 -10.51
C PRO A 416 -0.97 -7.27 -11.34
N LEU A 417 -1.86 -8.02 -10.68
CA LEU A 417 -2.71 -9.01 -11.33
C LEU A 417 -3.69 -8.35 -12.33
N ARG A 418 -4.24 -7.19 -11.96
CA ARG A 418 -5.16 -6.43 -12.82
C ARG A 418 -4.45 -5.85 -14.04
N ALA A 419 -3.26 -5.27 -13.86
CA ALA A 419 -2.45 -4.74 -14.95
C ALA A 419 -2.09 -5.84 -15.96
N VAL A 420 -1.66 -7.00 -15.46
CA VAL A 420 -1.33 -8.18 -16.28
C VAL A 420 -2.53 -8.72 -17.03
N SER A 421 -3.66 -8.93 -16.36
CA SER A 421 -4.86 -9.47 -17.01
C SER A 421 -5.38 -8.53 -18.09
N ASN A 422 -5.36 -7.22 -17.85
CA ASN A 422 -5.72 -6.23 -18.85
C ASN A 422 -4.79 -6.30 -20.07
N PHE A 423 -3.47 -6.31 -19.85
CA PHE A 423 -2.50 -6.42 -20.93
C PHE A 423 -2.67 -7.70 -21.75
N CYS A 424 -2.67 -8.87 -21.11
CA CYS A 424 -2.80 -10.15 -21.81
C CYS A 424 -4.11 -10.15 -22.61
N ARG A 425 -5.24 -9.76 -22.01
CA ARG A 425 -6.55 -9.73 -22.66
C ARG A 425 -6.59 -8.77 -23.86
N GLU A 426 -6.09 -7.54 -23.71
CA GLU A 426 -6.05 -6.56 -24.80
C GLU A 426 -5.19 -7.07 -25.97
N ARG A 427 -4.01 -7.63 -25.69
CA ARG A 427 -3.13 -8.16 -26.74
C ARG A 427 -3.69 -9.40 -27.40
N PHE A 428 -4.30 -10.31 -26.65
CA PHE A 428 -4.99 -11.48 -27.21
C PHE A 428 -6.21 -11.09 -28.05
N GLN A 429 -6.98 -10.08 -27.65
CA GLN A 429 -8.09 -9.56 -28.46
C GLN A 429 -7.60 -8.93 -29.77
N ALA A 430 -6.50 -8.16 -29.73
CA ALA A 430 -5.88 -7.60 -30.92
C ALA A 430 -5.37 -8.71 -31.87
N MET A 431 -4.67 -9.73 -31.35
CA MET A 431 -4.19 -10.86 -32.16
C MET A 431 -5.34 -11.69 -32.77
N ARG A 432 -6.46 -11.86 -32.05
CA ARG A 432 -7.66 -12.50 -32.58
C ARG A 432 -8.27 -11.70 -33.74
N ALA A 433 -8.25 -10.36 -33.65
CA ALA A 433 -8.78 -9.50 -34.71
C ALA A 433 -7.93 -9.52 -35.99
N ASP A 434 -6.60 -9.66 -35.85
CA ASP A 434 -5.66 -9.64 -36.99
C ASP A 434 -5.54 -10.99 -37.73
N ASN A 435 -6.22 -12.05 -37.26
CA ASN A 435 -6.41 -13.38 -37.88
C ASN A 435 -5.14 -14.23 -38.15
N SER A 436 -4.99 -15.31 -37.38
CA SER A 436 -4.86 -16.73 -37.85
C SER A 436 -4.35 -17.70 -36.78
N VAL A 437 -4.22 -17.26 -35.52
CA VAL A 437 -3.88 -18.15 -34.41
C VAL A 437 -5.12 -18.32 -33.53
N GLU A 438 -5.62 -19.55 -33.43
CA GLU A 438 -6.60 -19.91 -32.41
C GLU A 438 -5.88 -19.90 -31.07
N ILE A 439 -6.21 -18.91 -30.24
CA ILE A 439 -5.66 -18.76 -28.91
C ILE A 439 -6.70 -19.27 -27.93
N ASP A 440 -6.37 -20.38 -27.29
CA ASP A 440 -7.20 -20.97 -26.24
C ASP A 440 -7.08 -20.21 -24.91
N ASP A 441 -8.04 -20.44 -24.01
CA ASP A 441 -8.05 -19.80 -22.70
C ASP A 441 -6.85 -20.22 -21.83
N SER A 442 -6.20 -21.35 -22.14
CA SER A 442 -5.03 -21.82 -21.41
C SER A 442 -3.79 -20.97 -21.69
N GLN A 443 -3.59 -20.53 -22.93
CA GLN A 443 -2.52 -19.60 -23.31
C GLN A 443 -2.70 -18.22 -22.69
N MET A 444 -3.96 -17.76 -22.57
CA MET A 444 -4.27 -16.51 -21.88
C MET A 444 -3.91 -16.62 -20.39
N GLN A 445 -4.30 -17.71 -19.73
CA GLN A 445 -4.02 -17.91 -18.32
C GLN A 445 -2.52 -18.16 -18.06
N GLU A 446 -1.80 -18.77 -19.01
CA GLU A 446 -0.35 -18.91 -18.96
C GLU A 446 0.35 -17.54 -19.05
N CYS A 447 -0.07 -16.67 -19.98
CA CYS A 447 0.41 -15.28 -20.06
C CYS A 447 0.21 -14.55 -18.72
N GLU A 448 -0.98 -14.67 -18.14
CA GLU A 448 -1.30 -14.00 -16.88
C GLU A 448 -0.42 -14.51 -15.73
N ASN A 449 -0.28 -15.83 -15.58
CA ASN A 449 0.51 -16.43 -14.50
C ASN A 449 2.01 -16.11 -14.62
N VAL A 450 2.57 -16.21 -15.82
CA VAL A 450 4.00 -15.96 -16.07
C VAL A 450 4.33 -14.49 -15.82
N LEU A 451 3.53 -13.58 -16.37
CA LEU A 451 3.79 -12.14 -16.24
C LEU A 451 3.54 -11.64 -14.82
N ALA A 452 2.50 -12.15 -14.13
CA ALA A 452 2.25 -11.84 -12.72
C ALA A 452 3.40 -12.29 -11.82
N SER A 453 3.87 -13.53 -11.98
CA SER A 453 5.02 -14.05 -11.22
C SER A 453 6.30 -13.24 -11.47
N HIS A 454 6.51 -12.79 -12.71
CA HIS A 454 7.66 -11.96 -13.06
C HIS A 454 7.60 -10.57 -12.42
N ILE A 455 6.44 -9.90 -12.48
CA ILE A 455 6.23 -8.60 -11.85
C ILE A 455 6.38 -8.69 -10.34
N GLU A 456 5.79 -9.69 -9.69
CA GLU A 456 5.95 -9.89 -8.26
C GLU A 456 7.42 -10.03 -7.87
N ARG A 457 8.23 -10.71 -8.70
CA ARG A 457 9.66 -10.85 -8.45
C ARG A 457 10.39 -9.52 -8.58
N ILE A 458 10.07 -8.70 -9.58
CA ILE A 458 10.63 -7.35 -9.73
C ILE A 458 10.26 -6.48 -8.54
N LEU A 459 8.98 -6.49 -8.12
CA LEU A 459 8.50 -5.68 -7.00
C LEU A 459 9.07 -6.11 -5.65
N LYS A 460 9.38 -7.40 -5.47
CA LYS A 460 10.00 -7.94 -4.24
C LYS A 460 11.52 -7.78 -4.22
N GLN A 461 12.17 -7.51 -5.36
CA GLN A 461 13.61 -7.30 -5.40
C GLN A 461 13.93 -5.90 -4.85
N PRO A 462 14.81 -5.79 -3.84
CA PRO A 462 15.28 -4.50 -3.37
C PRO A 462 16.05 -3.83 -4.51
N ILE A 463 15.55 -2.70 -5.01
CA ILE A 463 16.22 -1.89 -6.03
C ILE A 463 17.62 -1.54 -5.50
N PRO A 464 18.71 -2.04 -6.11
CA PRO A 464 20.05 -1.63 -5.73
C PRO A 464 20.19 -0.14 -6.04
N ARG A 465 20.42 0.66 -5.01
CA ARG A 465 20.41 2.14 -5.07
C ARG A 465 21.71 2.74 -5.65
N GLU A 466 22.49 1.95 -6.37
CA GLU A 466 23.77 2.37 -6.95
C GLU A 466 23.58 2.60 -8.46
N GLU A 467 24.00 3.78 -8.95
CA GLU A 467 23.95 4.26 -10.36
C GLU A 467 22.78 5.20 -10.77
N GLN A 468 22.36 6.14 -9.91
CA GLN A 468 21.74 7.41 -10.39
C GLN A 468 22.48 8.71 -10.01
N ASP A 469 23.53 8.66 -9.18
CA ASP A 469 24.23 9.86 -8.67
C ASP A 469 25.63 10.13 -9.26
N THR A 470 25.99 9.59 -10.44
CA THR A 470 27.27 9.93 -11.10
C THR A 470 27.08 10.43 -12.52
N ALA A 471 26.40 11.57 -12.66
CA ALA A 471 26.42 12.35 -13.91
C ALA A 471 26.48 13.85 -13.63
N GLN A 472 27.49 14.29 -12.88
CA GLN A 472 27.97 15.67 -12.90
C GLN A 472 29.43 15.68 -12.44
N ASP A 473 30.27 16.39 -13.19
CA ASP A 473 31.71 16.62 -12.98
C ASP A 473 32.71 15.59 -13.55
N ALA A 474 32.91 15.63 -14.87
CA ALA A 474 34.24 15.46 -15.47
C ALA A 474 34.33 16.17 -16.83
N ASP A 475 34.65 17.46 -16.76
CA ASP A 475 35.22 18.25 -17.86
C ASP A 475 36.68 17.83 -18.07
N TYR A 476 36.96 17.03 -19.11
CA TYR A 476 38.26 16.97 -19.80
C TYR A 476 38.14 16.26 -21.16
N GLY A 477 38.16 17.07 -22.22
CA GLY A 477 38.92 16.90 -23.46
C GLY A 477 39.04 15.53 -24.16
N ASP A 478 38.36 15.47 -25.30
CA ASP A 478 38.88 15.07 -26.61
C ASP A 478 39.05 13.57 -26.95
N ASP A 479 38.23 13.17 -27.94
CA ASP A 479 38.52 12.18 -28.98
C ASP A 479 38.35 10.68 -28.69
N ILE A 480 37.13 10.23 -28.32
CA ILE A 480 36.51 8.98 -28.82
C ILE A 480 34.99 9.17 -28.92
N SER A 481 34.51 9.73 -30.04
CA SER A 481 33.08 9.74 -30.39
C SER A 481 32.72 8.49 -31.20
N GLU A 482 31.52 7.97 -30.96
CA GLU A 482 30.83 6.89 -31.70
C GLU A 482 31.23 5.44 -31.37
N LEU A 483 30.95 5.00 -30.13
CA LEU A 483 30.55 3.61 -29.91
C LEU A 483 29.21 3.60 -29.18
N ASN A 484 28.17 3.39 -29.99
CA ASN A 484 26.82 2.97 -29.65
C ASN A 484 26.59 2.70 -28.15
N THR A 485 25.73 3.49 -27.51
CA THR A 485 24.94 3.04 -26.36
C THR A 485 24.01 1.93 -26.82
N THR A 486 24.58 0.76 -27.09
CA THR A 486 23.83 -0.45 -27.40
C THR A 486 23.02 -0.81 -26.17
N ASP A 487 21.71 -1.00 -26.37
CA ASP A 487 20.76 -1.36 -25.33
C ASP A 487 21.26 -2.58 -24.53
N LEU A 488 21.32 -2.46 -23.20
CA LEU A 488 21.79 -3.53 -22.31
C LEU A 488 20.74 -4.63 -22.30
N LEU A 489 21.08 -5.84 -22.77
CA LEU A 489 20.12 -6.93 -22.85
C LEU A 489 19.98 -7.66 -21.50
N PHE A 490 21.12 -7.99 -20.89
CA PHE A 490 21.14 -8.66 -19.59
C PHE A 490 22.51 -8.52 -18.93
N THR A 491 22.54 -8.83 -17.64
CA THR A 491 23.74 -8.95 -16.81
C THR A 491 23.81 -10.35 -16.21
N ILE A 492 24.99 -10.97 -16.26
CA ILE A 492 25.24 -12.28 -15.66
C ILE A 492 26.21 -12.11 -14.50
N ASP A 493 25.80 -12.52 -13.31
CA ASP A 493 26.66 -12.57 -12.14
C ASP A 493 27.59 -13.79 -12.24
N ILE A 494 28.90 -13.54 -12.27
CA ILE A 494 29.94 -14.56 -12.40
C ILE A 494 30.80 -14.56 -11.15
N ASP A 495 30.82 -15.68 -10.44
CA ASP A 495 31.78 -15.92 -9.36
C ASP A 495 33.16 -16.21 -9.95
N ILE A 496 34.12 -15.31 -9.69
CA ILE A 496 35.50 -15.42 -10.16
C ILE A 496 36.45 -16.02 -9.12
N GLY A 497 35.92 -16.51 -8.00
CA GLY A 497 36.68 -17.00 -6.85
C GLY A 497 36.90 -15.92 -5.78
N ASP A 498 37.43 -16.32 -4.63
CA ASP A 498 37.62 -15.47 -3.43
C ASP A 498 36.33 -14.77 -2.94
N SER A 499 35.16 -15.39 -3.20
CA SER A 499 33.84 -14.81 -2.89
C SER A 499 33.56 -13.48 -3.61
N ARG A 500 34.21 -13.23 -4.75
CA ARG A 500 33.95 -12.06 -5.59
C ARG A 500 33.02 -12.42 -6.74
N ILE A 501 31.87 -11.75 -6.78
CA ILE A 501 30.91 -11.83 -7.86
C ILE A 501 31.08 -10.58 -8.73
N VAL A 502 31.24 -10.78 -10.03
CA VAL A 502 31.38 -9.68 -11.00
C VAL A 502 30.38 -9.85 -12.15
N GLN A 503 29.86 -8.73 -12.65
CA GLN A 503 28.81 -8.72 -13.66
C GLN A 503 29.37 -8.68 -15.08
N LEU A 504 28.99 -9.67 -15.89
CA LEU A 504 29.17 -9.64 -17.33
C LEU A 504 27.94 -8.95 -17.96
N ARG A 505 28.15 -7.74 -18.47
CA ARG A 505 27.13 -6.95 -19.18
C ARG A 505 27.15 -7.33 -20.66
N TYR A 506 26.01 -7.74 -21.23
CA TYR A 506 25.88 -8.06 -22.66
C TYR A 506 24.89 -7.11 -23.32
N HIS A 507 25.33 -6.41 -24.37
CA HIS A 507 24.51 -5.43 -25.08
C HIS A 507 24.06 -5.92 -26.45
N HIS A 508 23.00 -5.29 -26.97
CA HIS A 508 22.45 -5.61 -28.27
C HIS A 508 23.48 -5.48 -29.40
N GLY A 509 23.55 -6.50 -30.26
CA GLY A 509 24.45 -6.52 -31.42
C GLY A 509 25.91 -6.87 -31.11
N GLN A 510 26.29 -7.05 -29.83
CA GLN A 510 27.64 -7.48 -29.49
C GLN A 510 27.88 -8.96 -29.83
N ASP A 511 29.07 -9.30 -30.28
CA ASP A 511 29.48 -10.69 -30.50
C ASP A 511 29.80 -11.37 -29.15
N PRO A 512 29.14 -12.50 -28.79
CA PRO A 512 29.37 -13.17 -27.52
C PRO A 512 30.83 -13.57 -27.26
N ASN A 513 31.58 -13.94 -28.31
CA ASN A 513 33.01 -14.27 -28.17
C ASN A 513 33.83 -13.05 -27.77
N SER A 514 33.55 -11.91 -28.39
CA SER A 514 34.22 -10.65 -28.10
C SER A 514 33.93 -10.17 -26.67
N VAL A 515 32.67 -10.25 -26.22
CA VAL A 515 32.28 -9.88 -24.85
C VAL A 515 32.92 -10.80 -23.81
N ALA A 516 32.86 -12.12 -24.02
CA ALA A 516 33.46 -13.08 -23.11
C ALA A 516 34.99 -12.91 -23.00
N ARG A 517 35.69 -12.61 -24.11
CA ARG A 517 37.14 -12.33 -24.08
C ARG A 517 37.46 -11.05 -23.34
N ALA A 518 36.75 -9.97 -23.63
CA ALA A 518 36.95 -8.68 -22.95
C ALA A 518 36.73 -8.83 -21.44
N PHE A 519 35.69 -9.57 -21.05
CA PHE A 519 35.43 -9.89 -19.65
C PHE A 519 36.57 -10.71 -19.00
N CYS A 520 37.04 -11.77 -19.65
CA CYS A 520 38.16 -12.56 -19.13
C CYS A 520 39.45 -11.72 -19.00
N GLU A 521 39.74 -10.86 -19.97
CA GLU A 521 40.89 -9.97 -19.95
C GLU A 521 40.82 -8.95 -18.81
N GLN A 522 39.65 -8.30 -18.64
CA GLN A 522 39.41 -7.30 -17.61
C GLN A 522 39.60 -7.87 -16.19
N TYR A 523 39.06 -9.06 -15.92
CA TYR A 523 39.11 -9.68 -14.59
C TYR A 523 40.26 -10.68 -14.41
N LYS A 524 41.18 -10.77 -15.39
CA LYS A 524 42.34 -11.68 -15.40
C LYS A 524 41.94 -13.16 -15.23
N ILE A 525 40.81 -13.55 -15.82
CA ILE A 525 40.33 -14.93 -15.87
C ILE A 525 41.04 -15.64 -17.02
N ASP A 526 41.40 -16.91 -16.85
CA ASP A 526 42.05 -17.71 -17.90
C ASP A 526 41.19 -17.73 -19.18
N VAL A 527 41.84 -17.49 -20.33
CA VAL A 527 41.24 -17.52 -21.68
C VAL A 527 40.61 -18.89 -21.98
N ALA A 528 41.05 -19.96 -21.30
CA ALA A 528 40.42 -21.27 -21.36
C ALA A 528 38.93 -21.27 -20.95
N ASN A 529 38.46 -20.28 -20.19
CA ASN A 529 37.07 -20.15 -19.76
C ASN A 529 36.16 -19.45 -20.79
N VAL A 530 36.71 -18.83 -21.83
CA VAL A 530 35.95 -18.10 -22.87
C VAL A 530 34.86 -18.97 -23.52
N PRO A 531 35.11 -20.24 -23.92
CA PRO A 531 34.06 -21.08 -24.52
C PRO A 531 32.88 -21.35 -23.59
N MET A 532 33.13 -21.44 -22.29
CA MET A 532 32.07 -21.62 -21.29
C MET A 532 31.21 -20.35 -21.18
N LEU A 533 31.83 -19.18 -21.06
CA LEU A 533 31.12 -17.90 -21.02
C LEU A 533 30.31 -17.62 -22.28
N VAL A 534 30.86 -17.93 -23.46
CA VAL A 534 30.14 -17.81 -24.75
C VAL A 534 28.92 -18.71 -24.78
N THR A 535 29.02 -19.92 -24.20
CA THR A 535 27.89 -20.85 -24.11
C THR A 535 26.79 -20.28 -23.21
N ILE A 536 27.16 -19.72 -22.06
CA ILE A 536 26.24 -19.11 -21.08
C ILE A 536 25.54 -17.88 -21.68
N VAL A 537 26.31 -16.96 -22.30
CA VAL A 537 25.76 -15.79 -23.01
C VAL A 537 24.86 -16.24 -24.17
N GLY A 538 25.22 -17.32 -24.86
CA GLY A 538 24.42 -17.91 -25.93
C GLY A 538 23.11 -18.55 -25.46
N SER A 539 23.11 -19.24 -24.31
CA SER A 539 21.90 -19.82 -23.73
C SER A 539 20.96 -18.75 -23.20
N GLU A 540 21.49 -17.70 -22.56
CA GLU A 540 20.69 -16.56 -22.12
C GLU A 540 20.12 -15.77 -23.30
N LYS A 541 20.89 -15.64 -24.39
CA LYS A 541 20.39 -15.06 -25.64
C LYS A 541 19.21 -15.85 -26.20
N LEU A 542 19.24 -17.19 -26.12
CA LEU A 542 18.11 -18.03 -26.53
C LEU A 542 16.91 -17.84 -25.59
N CYS A 543 17.10 -17.81 -24.28
CA CYS A 543 16.01 -17.49 -23.35
C CYS A 543 15.39 -16.11 -23.64
N SER A 544 16.18 -15.08 -23.90
CA SER A 544 15.69 -13.73 -24.27
C SER A 544 15.04 -13.63 -25.66
N GLN A 545 15.18 -14.67 -26.50
CA GLN A 545 14.54 -14.74 -27.82
C GLN A 545 13.29 -15.61 -27.82
N PHE A 546 13.13 -16.51 -26.84
CA PHE A 546 12.02 -17.44 -26.71
C PHE A 546 11.07 -17.13 -25.54
N CYS A 547 11.45 -16.23 -24.64
CA CYS A 547 10.58 -15.54 -23.67
C CYS A 547 10.18 -14.16 -24.23
#